data_AF-A0A0E9MM15-F1
#
_entry.id   AF-A0A0E9MM15-F1
#
_cell.length_a   1.000
_cell.length_b   1.000
_cell.length_c   1.000
_cell.angle_alpha   90.00
_cell.angle_beta   90.00
_cell.angle_gamma   90.00
#
_symmetry.space_group_name_H-M   'P 1'
#
loop_
_entity.id
_entity.type
_entity.pdbx_description
1 polymer ?
#
loop_
_entity_poly.entity_id
_entity_poly.type
_entity_poly.pdbx_seq_one_letter_code
_entity_poly.pdbx_strand_id
1 'polypeptide(L)'
;MYHGYTSFGDPNAPTYFHAQSVVGASQGIVTGFPSWKGFADPGTKFGAAFANELGNRMHFSLRITGDDQQISISQLMLTMASSDPDDALGFSYAAGAYNYSNDYQGVLKGSDGMLGTGDDVFITSGPNTQLVDAIVGRGSGNSFAAYCTGCTVAQQQQAINDAAAYWSPNGGTFTGTYTLGAATGSGTFTITAVPEPATWALMIGGFGLIGAAARRRRTAVLA
;
A
#
# COMPACT_ATOMS: atom_id res chain seq x y z
N MET A 1 7.91 -13.14 1.23
CA MET A 1 8.14 -12.81 -0.19
C MET A 1 8.99 -13.87 -0.89
N TYR A 2 10.17 -14.23 -0.37
CA TYR A 2 11.04 -15.25 -1.00
C TYR A 2 10.33 -16.57 -1.30
N HIS A 3 9.67 -17.15 -0.30
CA HIS A 3 8.89 -18.38 -0.46
C HIS A 3 7.51 -18.19 -1.14
N GLY A 4 7.21 -17.00 -1.67
CA GLY A 4 5.94 -16.73 -2.36
C GLY A 4 4.70 -16.64 -1.48
N TYR A 5 4.86 -16.56 -0.16
CA TYR A 5 3.72 -16.40 0.76
C TYR A 5 2.95 -15.10 0.53
N THR A 6 1.62 -15.17 0.63
CA THR A 6 0.71 -14.02 0.58
C THR A 6 0.45 -13.41 1.95
N SER A 7 0.84 -14.09 3.03
CA SER A 7 0.86 -13.55 4.39
C SER A 7 1.94 -14.21 5.25
N PHE A 8 2.45 -13.49 6.26
CA PHE A 8 3.46 -14.00 7.19
C PHE A 8 3.51 -13.17 8.49
N GLY A 9 3.73 -13.82 9.63
CA GLY A 9 3.83 -13.20 10.96
C GLY A 9 2.51 -13.17 11.73
N ASP A 10 2.48 -12.43 12.85
CA ASP A 10 1.30 -12.26 13.70
C ASP A 10 0.41 -11.12 13.16
N PRO A 11 -0.85 -11.38 12.78
CA PRO A 11 -1.80 -10.36 12.30
C PRO A 11 -2.05 -9.18 13.24
N ASN A 12 -1.71 -9.32 14.53
CA ASN A 12 -1.87 -8.28 15.54
C ASN A 12 -0.58 -7.47 15.79
N ALA A 13 0.49 -7.74 15.03
CA ALA A 13 1.75 -7.01 15.12
C ALA A 13 1.95 -6.13 13.88
N PRO A 14 2.66 -4.98 14.01
CA PRO A 14 2.99 -4.13 12.86
C PRO A 14 3.92 -4.83 11.84
N THR A 15 4.61 -5.88 12.25
CA THR A 15 5.46 -6.70 11.37
C THR A 15 4.69 -7.69 10.51
N TYR A 16 3.35 -7.75 10.61
CA TYR A 16 2.53 -8.63 9.78
C TYR A 16 2.64 -8.26 8.30
N PHE A 17 3.00 -9.24 7.48
CA PHE A 17 2.91 -9.11 6.04
C PHE A 17 1.60 -9.72 5.55
N HIS A 18 0.87 -9.00 4.70
CA HIS A 18 -0.29 -9.51 3.98
C HIS A 18 -0.44 -8.77 2.65
N ALA A 19 -0.41 -9.51 1.55
CA ALA A 19 -0.60 -8.96 0.22
C ALA A 19 -2.03 -8.41 0.06
N GLN A 20 -2.14 -7.18 -0.44
CA GLN A 20 -3.42 -6.53 -0.74
C GLN A 20 -3.35 -5.91 -2.13
N SER A 21 -4.49 -5.86 -2.81
CA SER A 21 -4.66 -5.19 -4.09
C SER A 21 -5.81 -4.18 -4.08
N VAL A 22 -6.51 -4.06 -2.95
CA VAL A 22 -7.59 -3.11 -2.76
C VAL A 22 -7.40 -2.42 -1.42
N VAL A 23 -7.37 -1.09 -1.43
CA VAL A 23 -7.20 -0.26 -0.23
C VAL A 23 -8.17 0.90 -0.27
N GLY A 24 -8.71 1.28 0.89
CA GLY A 24 -9.43 2.55 1.02
C GLY A 24 -8.48 3.73 0.92
N ALA A 25 -8.93 4.87 0.39
CA ALA A 25 -8.10 6.06 0.18
C ALA A 25 -7.25 6.45 1.41
N SER A 26 -7.84 6.48 2.61
CA SER A 26 -7.13 6.84 3.85
C SER A 26 -6.12 5.79 4.31
N GLN A 27 -6.31 4.52 3.93
CA GLN A 27 -5.40 3.43 4.27
C GLN A 27 -4.10 3.47 3.47
N GLY A 28 -4.04 4.26 2.41
CA GLY A 28 -2.85 4.45 1.58
C GLY A 28 -2.08 5.74 1.89
N ILE A 29 -2.30 6.38 3.05
CA ILE A 29 -1.70 7.65 3.44
C ILE A 29 -0.53 7.44 4.40
N VAL A 30 0.61 8.05 4.10
CA VAL A 30 1.74 8.19 5.04
C VAL A 30 1.62 9.46 5.85
N THR A 31 2.11 9.47 7.09
CA THR A 31 1.91 10.60 8.00
C THR A 31 3.19 11.01 8.71
N GLY A 32 3.34 12.32 8.97
CA GLY A 32 4.39 12.85 9.86
C GLY A 32 4.05 12.76 11.36
N PHE A 33 3.00 12.04 11.71
CA PHE A 33 2.51 11.80 13.07
C PHE A 33 2.02 10.35 13.18
N PRO A 34 1.82 9.80 14.39
CA PRO A 34 1.37 8.42 14.54
C PRO A 34 0.03 8.15 13.86
N SER A 35 0.01 7.19 12.92
CA SER A 35 -1.21 6.70 12.28
C SER A 35 -1.08 5.25 11.80
N TRP A 36 -2.22 4.57 11.68
CA TRP A 36 -2.30 3.22 11.12
C TRP A 36 -3.65 3.00 10.44
N LYS A 37 -3.63 2.42 9.23
CA LYS A 37 -4.82 2.12 8.42
C LYS A 37 -5.78 3.30 8.28
N GLY A 38 -5.23 4.51 8.13
CA GLY A 38 -5.99 5.75 7.97
C GLY A 38 -6.56 6.36 9.25
N PHE A 39 -6.09 5.92 10.42
CA PHE A 39 -6.49 6.49 11.71
C PHE A 39 -5.32 7.09 12.47
N ALA A 40 -5.52 8.32 12.96
CA ALA A 40 -4.64 8.93 13.96
C ALA A 40 -4.80 8.23 15.33
N ASP A 41 -3.80 8.39 16.21
CA ASP A 41 -3.71 7.69 17.50
C ASP A 41 -3.90 6.16 17.39
N PRO A 42 -3.03 5.49 16.63
CA PRO A 42 -3.13 4.05 16.40
C PRO A 42 -2.88 3.23 17.67
N GLY A 43 -2.15 3.78 18.65
CA GLY A 43 -1.89 3.14 19.93
C GLY A 43 -3.16 2.87 20.73
N THR A 44 -4.04 3.87 20.82
CA THR A 44 -5.36 3.72 21.47
C THR A 44 -6.28 2.82 20.65
N LYS A 45 -6.25 2.92 19.31
CA LYS A 45 -7.22 2.24 18.44
C LYS A 45 -6.90 0.77 18.14
N PHE A 46 -5.62 0.45 17.94
CA PHE A 46 -5.16 -0.88 17.52
C PHE A 46 -4.25 -1.55 18.55
N GLY A 47 -3.88 -0.84 19.62
CA GLY A 47 -3.02 -1.32 20.69
C GLY A 47 -1.62 -0.71 20.65
N ALA A 48 -0.94 -0.74 21.79
CA ALA A 48 0.33 -0.05 22.02
C ALA A 48 1.44 -0.43 21.02
N ALA A 49 1.39 -1.63 20.42
CA ALA A 49 2.34 -2.05 19.39
C ALA A 49 2.32 -1.16 18.14
N PHE A 50 1.20 -0.50 17.84
CA PHE A 50 1.03 0.38 16.69
C PHE A 50 1.28 1.85 17.01
N ALA A 51 1.57 2.21 18.26
CA ALA A 51 1.60 3.60 18.74
C ALA A 51 2.63 4.49 18.03
N ASN A 52 3.63 3.90 17.37
CA ASN A 52 4.69 4.60 16.66
C ASN A 52 4.64 4.43 15.14
N GLU A 53 3.59 3.80 14.60
CA GLU A 53 3.42 3.67 13.15
C GLU A 53 3.15 5.02 12.50
N LEU A 54 3.64 5.24 11.28
CA LEU A 54 3.58 6.53 10.58
C LEU A 54 2.75 6.45 9.29
N GLY A 55 1.64 5.73 9.38
CA GLY A 55 0.74 5.49 8.25
C GLY A 55 1.24 4.37 7.35
N ASN A 56 0.73 4.35 6.12
CA ASN A 56 0.89 3.23 5.22
C ASN A 56 1.25 3.73 3.82
N ARG A 57 2.22 3.05 3.20
CA ARG A 57 2.62 3.28 1.82
C ARG A 57 2.27 2.06 0.98
N MET A 58 1.74 2.29 -0.21
CA MET A 58 1.47 1.22 -1.18
C MET A 58 2.79 0.80 -1.83
N HIS A 59 3.27 -0.39 -1.48
CA HIS A 59 4.51 -0.98 -2.02
C HIS A 59 4.20 -2.14 -2.96
N PHE A 60 4.95 -2.21 -4.06
CA PHE A 60 4.88 -3.31 -5.03
C PHE A 60 6.09 -4.20 -4.83
N SER A 61 5.92 -5.19 -3.95
CA SER A 61 6.93 -6.20 -3.71
C SER A 61 7.26 -6.96 -4.99
N LEU A 62 8.52 -7.37 -5.13
CA LEU A 62 8.96 -8.13 -6.29
C LEU A 62 9.66 -9.42 -5.87
N ARG A 63 9.48 -10.43 -6.70
CA ARG A 63 10.24 -11.66 -6.73
C ARG A 63 10.50 -11.97 -8.20
N ILE A 64 11.77 -11.99 -8.59
CA ILE A 64 12.20 -12.30 -9.94
C ILE A 64 13.15 -13.49 -9.84
N THR A 65 12.89 -14.53 -10.62
CA THR A 65 13.80 -15.66 -10.80
C THR A 65 14.49 -15.50 -12.15
N GLY A 66 15.77 -15.89 -12.23
CA GLY A 66 16.51 -15.84 -13.48
C GLY A 66 16.33 -17.07 -14.39
N ASP A 67 15.45 -18.01 -14.01
CA ASP A 67 15.12 -19.22 -14.76
C ASP A 67 16.38 -19.96 -15.29
N ASP A 68 17.27 -20.30 -14.35
CA ASP A 68 18.58 -20.94 -14.55
C ASP A 68 19.64 -20.09 -15.27
N GLN A 69 19.37 -18.81 -15.49
CA GLN A 69 20.39 -17.81 -15.77
C GLN A 69 20.56 -16.90 -14.56
N GLN A 70 21.78 -16.43 -14.32
CA GLN A 70 21.97 -15.38 -13.33
C GLN A 70 21.59 -14.02 -13.91
N ILE A 71 20.98 -13.20 -13.07
CA ILE A 71 20.48 -11.87 -13.38
C ILE A 71 21.18 -10.84 -12.49
N SER A 72 21.13 -9.57 -12.89
CA SER A 72 21.72 -8.46 -12.15
C SER A 72 20.69 -7.39 -11.84
N ILE A 73 20.63 -6.94 -10.59
CA ILE A 73 19.72 -5.86 -10.20
C ILE A 73 20.04 -4.52 -10.88
N SER A 74 21.25 -4.35 -11.43
CA SER A 74 21.61 -3.20 -12.26
C SER A 74 20.71 -3.01 -13.48
N GLN A 75 20.05 -4.06 -13.97
CA GLN A 75 19.13 -3.96 -15.11
C GLN A 75 17.69 -3.64 -14.68
N LEU A 76 17.40 -3.61 -13.37
CA LEU A 76 16.06 -3.42 -12.85
C LEU A 76 15.60 -1.99 -13.10
N MET A 77 14.43 -1.86 -13.69
CA MET A 77 13.73 -0.61 -13.91
C MET A 77 12.38 -0.66 -13.21
N LEU A 78 11.84 0.51 -12.89
CA LEU A 78 10.49 0.66 -12.39
C LEU A 78 9.82 1.82 -13.09
N THR A 79 8.57 1.62 -13.47
CA THR A 79 7.64 2.69 -13.78
C THR A 79 6.43 2.54 -12.89
N MET A 80 6.08 3.61 -12.19
CA MET A 80 4.84 3.71 -11.42
C MET A 80 3.95 4.76 -12.05
N ALA A 81 2.66 4.47 -12.10
CA ALA A 81 1.66 5.39 -12.63
C ALA A 81 0.36 5.26 -11.83
N SER A 82 -0.29 6.37 -11.57
CA SER A 82 -1.61 6.47 -10.99
C SER A 82 -2.62 6.98 -12.02
N SER A 83 -3.88 6.54 -11.90
CA SER A 83 -4.90 6.78 -12.92
C SER A 83 -5.55 8.16 -12.84
N ASP A 84 -5.15 8.99 -11.87
CA ASP A 84 -5.61 10.37 -11.79
C ASP A 84 -5.04 11.22 -12.93
N PRO A 85 -5.69 12.34 -13.31
CA PRO A 85 -5.28 13.13 -14.47
C PRO A 85 -3.85 13.66 -14.42
N ASP A 86 -3.29 13.82 -13.23
CA ASP A 86 -1.95 14.40 -13.02
C ASP A 86 -0.86 13.33 -12.86
N ASP A 87 -1.21 12.03 -12.86
CA ASP A 87 -0.32 10.92 -12.50
C ASP A 87 0.45 11.22 -11.19
N ALA A 88 -0.27 11.70 -10.17
CA ALA A 88 0.31 12.35 -9.00
C ALA A 88 1.18 11.43 -8.12
N LEU A 89 1.00 10.10 -8.21
CA LEU A 89 1.88 9.14 -7.54
C LEU A 89 2.95 8.56 -8.48
N GLY A 90 2.96 8.96 -9.76
CA GLY A 90 3.85 8.48 -10.79
C GLY A 90 5.31 8.88 -10.56
N PHE A 91 6.20 7.92 -10.79
CA PHE A 91 7.65 8.13 -10.85
C PHE A 91 8.32 6.90 -11.47
N SER A 92 9.59 7.02 -11.83
CA SER A 92 10.34 5.91 -12.40
C SER A 92 11.77 5.84 -11.87
N TYR A 93 12.32 4.62 -11.93
CA TYR A 93 13.73 4.35 -11.73
C TYR A 93 14.28 3.69 -12.99
N ALA A 94 15.37 4.28 -13.51
CA ALA A 94 16.09 3.73 -14.64
C ALA A 94 16.98 2.55 -14.21
N ALA A 95 17.46 1.79 -15.20
CA ALA A 95 18.47 0.77 -14.98
C ALA A 95 19.69 1.40 -14.30
N GLY A 96 20.24 0.70 -13.32
CA GLY A 96 21.37 1.13 -12.48
C GLY A 96 20.96 1.87 -11.21
N ALA A 97 19.69 2.22 -11.03
CA ALA A 97 19.22 2.95 -9.85
C ALA A 97 19.13 2.06 -8.58
N TYR A 98 18.96 0.76 -8.76
CA TYR A 98 18.84 -0.18 -7.64
C TYR A 98 20.20 -0.73 -7.21
N ASN A 99 20.34 -0.95 -5.91
CA ASN A 99 21.49 -1.61 -5.29
C ASN A 99 21.00 -2.71 -4.36
N TYR A 100 21.84 -3.73 -4.15
CA TYR A 100 21.58 -4.71 -3.11
C TYR A 100 21.56 -4.05 -1.73
N SER A 101 20.55 -4.36 -0.95
CA SER A 101 20.27 -3.81 0.37
C SER A 101 19.42 -4.81 1.17
N ASN A 102 19.13 -4.51 2.44
CA ASN A 102 18.13 -5.28 3.18
C ASN A 102 16.73 -5.21 2.55
N ASP A 103 16.44 -4.17 1.76
CA ASP A 103 15.16 -3.94 1.11
C ASP A 103 15.05 -4.61 -0.27
N TYR A 104 16.18 -4.81 -0.95
CA TYR A 104 16.32 -5.49 -2.24
C TYR A 104 17.50 -6.44 -2.18
N GLN A 105 17.20 -7.72 -2.06
CA GLN A 105 18.18 -8.76 -1.82
C GLN A 105 18.35 -9.58 -3.09
N GLY A 106 19.60 -9.89 -3.42
CA GLY A 106 19.91 -10.96 -4.34
C GLY A 106 19.88 -12.29 -3.61
N VAL A 107 19.63 -13.38 -4.35
CA VAL A 107 19.67 -14.74 -3.81
C VAL A 107 20.49 -15.60 -4.75
N LEU A 108 21.50 -16.28 -4.20
CA LEU A 108 22.25 -17.31 -4.87
C LEU A 108 21.76 -18.67 -4.40
N LYS A 109 21.55 -19.58 -5.36
CA LYS A 109 21.22 -20.98 -5.07
C LYS A 109 22.35 -21.62 -4.27
N GLY A 110 21.97 -22.53 -3.38
CA GLY A 110 22.92 -23.33 -2.63
C GLY A 110 23.53 -24.48 -3.43
N SER A 111 24.05 -25.48 -2.71
CA SER A 111 24.70 -26.66 -3.30
C SER A 111 23.71 -27.57 -4.02
N ASP A 112 22.43 -27.51 -3.64
CA ASP A 112 21.37 -28.30 -4.28
C ASP A 112 20.88 -27.72 -5.61
N GLY A 113 21.30 -26.50 -5.97
CA GLY A 113 20.91 -25.83 -7.21
C GLY A 113 19.43 -25.41 -7.25
N MET A 114 18.73 -25.41 -6.12
CA MET A 114 17.32 -25.06 -6.00
C MET A 114 17.16 -23.75 -5.25
N LEU A 115 16.14 -22.96 -5.59
CA LEU A 115 15.74 -21.78 -4.81
C LEU A 115 14.65 -22.18 -3.81
N GLY A 116 14.67 -21.55 -2.65
CA GLY A 116 13.68 -21.70 -1.59
C GLY A 116 14.08 -22.70 -0.52
N THR A 117 15.33 -23.14 -0.53
CA THR A 117 15.90 -24.17 0.35
C THR A 117 16.76 -23.53 1.44
N GLY A 118 17.25 -24.35 2.37
CA GLY A 118 17.95 -23.85 3.56
C GLY A 118 19.38 -23.38 3.30
N ASP A 119 19.95 -23.69 2.15
CA ASP A 119 21.33 -23.42 1.76
C ASP A 119 21.49 -22.23 0.80
N ASP A 120 20.40 -21.52 0.50
CA ASP A 120 20.40 -20.28 -0.27
C ASP A 120 21.19 -19.16 0.43
N VAL A 121 21.96 -18.40 -0.34
CA VAL A 121 22.79 -17.29 0.17
C VAL A 121 22.18 -15.95 -0.25
N PHE A 122 21.86 -15.10 0.73
CA PHE A 122 21.31 -13.77 0.51
C PHE A 122 22.40 -12.71 0.34
N ILE A 123 22.28 -11.92 -0.72
CA ILE A 123 23.14 -10.77 -1.02
C ILE A 123 22.39 -9.49 -0.64
N THR A 124 22.80 -8.86 0.45
CA THR A 124 22.17 -7.65 1.01
C THR A 124 23.02 -6.39 0.83
N SER A 125 24.16 -6.48 0.14
CA SER A 125 25.03 -5.35 -0.20
C SER A 125 26.00 -5.74 -1.32
N GLY A 126 26.76 -4.77 -1.84
CA GLY A 126 27.77 -4.99 -2.87
C GLY A 126 27.41 -4.31 -4.20
N PRO A 127 28.20 -4.55 -5.26
CA PRO A 127 27.96 -3.99 -6.58
C PRO A 127 26.60 -4.43 -7.12
N ASN A 128 25.82 -3.50 -7.66
CA ASN A 128 24.55 -3.83 -8.32
C ASN A 128 24.72 -4.70 -9.59
N THR A 129 25.94 -4.82 -10.11
CA THR A 129 26.32 -5.70 -11.22
C THR A 129 26.59 -7.15 -10.81
N GLN A 130 26.64 -7.46 -9.51
CA GLN A 130 26.78 -8.84 -9.05
C GLN A 130 25.63 -9.70 -9.58
N LEU A 131 25.98 -10.84 -10.15
CA LEU A 131 25.04 -11.80 -10.70
C LEU A 131 24.45 -12.67 -9.57
N VAL A 132 23.14 -12.90 -9.63
CA VAL A 132 22.37 -13.68 -8.65
C VAL A 132 21.31 -14.52 -9.35
N ASP A 133 20.83 -15.59 -8.73
CA ASP A 133 19.83 -16.49 -9.31
C ASP A 133 18.38 -15.96 -9.15
N ALA A 134 18.15 -15.13 -8.13
CA ALA A 134 16.90 -14.44 -7.93
C ALA A 134 17.09 -13.08 -7.27
N ILE A 135 16.08 -12.22 -7.41
CA ILE A 135 15.98 -10.94 -6.72
C ILE A 135 14.66 -10.93 -5.97
N VAL A 136 14.71 -10.58 -4.69
CA VAL A 136 13.52 -10.33 -3.88
C VAL A 136 13.60 -8.97 -3.22
N GLY A 137 12.48 -8.28 -3.11
CA GLY A 137 12.46 -7.01 -2.41
C GLY A 137 11.10 -6.69 -1.86
N ARG A 138 11.09 -5.91 -0.78
CA ARG A 138 9.87 -5.32 -0.22
C ARG A 138 9.13 -4.46 -1.24
N GLY A 139 9.87 -3.97 -2.26
CA GLY A 139 9.34 -3.20 -3.37
C GLY A 139 9.42 -1.70 -3.16
N SER A 140 9.33 -0.98 -4.27
CA SER A 140 9.17 0.46 -4.33
C SER A 140 7.69 0.80 -4.15
N GLY A 141 7.43 1.99 -3.64
CA GLY A 141 6.09 2.44 -3.35
C GLY A 141 6.03 3.94 -3.24
N ASN A 142 4.82 4.47 -3.38
CA ASN A 142 4.51 5.88 -3.16
C ASN A 142 3.13 6.00 -2.50
N SER A 143 2.87 7.18 -1.97
CA SER A 143 1.68 7.48 -1.17
C SER A 143 1.57 8.98 -1.00
N PHE A 144 0.34 9.47 -0.89
CA PHE A 144 0.10 10.83 -0.43
C PHE A 144 0.46 10.96 1.05
N ALA A 145 0.98 12.14 1.42
CA ALA A 145 1.46 12.40 2.76
C ALA A 145 0.58 13.42 3.48
N ALA A 146 0.30 13.18 4.75
CA ALA A 146 -0.32 14.15 5.64
C ALA A 146 0.65 14.58 6.75
N TYR A 147 0.80 15.89 6.93
CA TYR A 147 1.64 16.48 7.98
C TYR A 147 0.81 17.43 8.82
N CYS A 148 1.00 17.38 10.15
CA CYS A 148 0.27 18.24 11.07
C CYS A 148 1.08 18.42 12.37
N THR A 149 1.99 19.39 12.38
CA THR A 149 2.89 19.65 13.52
C THR A 149 2.14 20.35 14.64
N GLY A 150 2.22 19.81 15.87
CA GLY A 150 1.55 20.40 17.04
C GLY A 150 0.02 20.25 17.07
N CYS A 151 -0.54 19.48 16.15
CA CYS A 151 -1.97 19.24 16.04
C CYS A 151 -2.50 18.29 17.10
N THR A 152 -3.76 18.49 17.49
CA THR A 152 -4.56 17.50 18.23
C THR A 152 -4.83 16.25 17.40
N VAL A 153 -5.20 15.14 18.03
CA VAL A 153 -5.57 13.88 17.33
C VAL A 153 -6.72 14.11 16.34
N ALA A 154 -7.70 14.95 16.67
CA ALA A 154 -8.80 15.27 15.76
C ALA A 154 -8.31 16.01 14.50
N GLN A 155 -7.38 16.94 14.65
CA GLN A 155 -6.77 17.65 13.52
C GLN A 155 -5.86 16.74 12.68
N GLN A 156 -5.12 15.83 13.33
CA GLN A 156 -4.34 14.80 12.64
C GLN A 156 -5.24 13.89 11.79
N GLN A 157 -6.38 13.46 12.35
CA GLN A 157 -7.36 12.68 11.60
C GLN A 157 -7.92 13.48 10.41
N GLN A 158 -8.20 14.77 10.60
CA GLN A 158 -8.64 15.62 9.51
C GLN A 158 -7.57 15.73 8.41
N ALA A 159 -6.28 15.87 8.76
CA ALA A 159 -5.20 15.90 7.78
C ALA A 159 -5.11 14.61 6.96
N ILE A 160 -5.35 13.44 7.56
CA ILE A 160 -5.46 12.17 6.83
C ILE A 160 -6.65 12.22 5.85
N ASN A 161 -7.81 12.68 6.32
CA ASN A 161 -9.02 12.75 5.50
C ASN A 161 -8.82 13.70 4.30
N ASP A 162 -8.19 14.85 4.52
CA ASP A 162 -7.89 15.84 3.48
C ASP A 162 -6.94 15.26 2.42
N ALA A 163 -5.88 14.55 2.84
CA ALA A 163 -4.98 13.86 1.91
C ALA A 163 -5.70 12.74 1.14
N ALA A 164 -6.58 11.98 1.81
CA ALA A 164 -7.37 10.92 1.20
C ALA A 164 -8.44 11.46 0.22
N ALA A 165 -8.88 12.71 0.39
CA ALA A 165 -9.88 13.36 -0.45
C ALA A 165 -9.47 13.43 -1.92
N TYR A 166 -8.16 13.39 -2.22
CA TYR A 166 -7.65 13.31 -3.59
C TYR A 166 -8.24 12.11 -4.36
N TRP A 167 -8.34 10.95 -3.71
CA TRP A 167 -8.93 9.74 -4.28
C TRP A 167 -10.44 9.60 -4.04
N SER A 168 -10.97 10.27 -3.01
CA SER A 168 -12.33 10.02 -2.49
C SER A 168 -13.50 10.21 -3.45
N PRO A 169 -13.49 11.12 -4.45
CA PRO A 169 -14.66 11.25 -5.34
C PRO A 169 -14.74 10.17 -6.43
N ASN A 170 -13.61 9.63 -6.89
CA ASN A 170 -13.56 8.77 -8.08
C ASN A 170 -12.91 7.39 -7.85
N GLY A 171 -12.22 7.20 -6.73
CA GLY A 171 -11.26 6.12 -6.56
C GLY A 171 -10.16 6.21 -7.64
N GLY A 172 -9.45 5.10 -7.83
CA GLY A 172 -8.51 4.99 -8.94
C GLY A 172 -7.64 3.75 -8.86
N THR A 173 -6.66 3.68 -9.73
CA THR A 173 -5.64 2.63 -9.72
C THR A 173 -4.27 3.25 -9.58
N PHE A 174 -3.42 2.59 -8.79
CA PHE A 174 -1.99 2.85 -8.74
C PHE A 174 -1.28 1.59 -9.20
N THR A 175 -0.44 1.68 -10.22
CA THR A 175 0.21 0.55 -10.88
C THR A 175 1.71 0.69 -10.77
N GLY A 176 2.39 -0.38 -10.35
CA GLY A 176 3.83 -0.50 -10.36
C GLY A 176 4.26 -1.58 -11.35
N THR A 177 5.13 -1.23 -12.28
CA THR A 177 5.66 -2.14 -13.31
C THR A 177 7.17 -2.22 -13.19
N TYR A 178 7.68 -3.41 -12.90
CA TYR A 178 9.12 -3.68 -12.98
C TYR A 178 9.48 -4.29 -14.32
N THR A 179 10.61 -3.87 -14.85
CA THR A 179 11.23 -4.46 -16.04
C THR A 179 12.66 -4.83 -15.72
N LEU A 180 13.08 -6.03 -16.13
CA LEU A 180 14.45 -6.53 -16.00
C LEU A 180 14.87 -7.14 -17.35
N GLY A 181 15.66 -6.41 -18.13
CA GLY A 181 15.93 -6.78 -19.51
C GLY A 181 14.64 -6.83 -20.33
N ALA A 182 14.31 -8.01 -20.88
CA ALA A 182 13.07 -8.23 -21.64
C ALA A 182 11.87 -8.68 -20.76
N ALA A 183 12.11 -9.08 -19.52
CA ALA A 183 11.07 -9.54 -18.61
C ALA A 183 10.35 -8.34 -17.97
N THR A 184 9.02 -8.38 -17.89
CA THR A 184 8.21 -7.34 -17.25
C THR A 184 7.14 -7.96 -16.37
N GLY A 185 6.89 -7.36 -15.21
CA GLY A 185 5.81 -7.74 -14.30
C GLY A 185 5.17 -6.51 -13.67
N SER A 186 3.84 -6.51 -13.59
CA SER A 186 3.07 -5.39 -13.06
C SER A 186 2.12 -5.85 -11.96
N GLY A 187 1.90 -4.98 -10.98
CA GLY A 187 0.83 -5.09 -10.01
C GLY A 187 0.02 -3.80 -9.95
N THR A 188 -1.20 -3.88 -9.43
CA THR A 188 -2.09 -2.72 -9.28
C THR A 188 -2.75 -2.73 -7.91
N PHE A 189 -2.78 -1.57 -7.26
CA PHE A 189 -3.70 -1.27 -6.17
C PHE A 189 -4.93 -0.56 -6.74
N THR A 190 -6.11 -1.09 -6.44
CA THR A 190 -7.38 -0.39 -6.61
C THR A 190 -7.65 0.42 -5.34
N ILE A 191 -7.74 1.73 -5.50
CA ILE A 191 -8.03 2.66 -4.42
C ILE A 191 -9.53 2.93 -4.44
N THR A 192 -10.21 2.50 -3.38
CA THR A 192 -11.65 2.67 -3.27
C THR A 192 -11.99 4.02 -2.66
N ALA A 193 -12.94 4.70 -3.30
CA ALA A 193 -13.64 5.82 -2.69
C ALA A 193 -14.37 5.34 -1.43
N VAL A 194 -14.16 6.02 -0.31
CA VAL A 194 -14.97 5.82 0.89
C VAL A 194 -16.15 6.80 0.77
N PRO A 195 -17.41 6.32 0.74
CA PRO A 195 -18.54 7.24 0.76
C PRO A 195 -18.49 8.06 2.05
N GLU A 196 -18.45 9.38 1.94
CA GLU A 196 -18.31 10.25 3.11
C GLU A 196 -19.43 9.97 4.15
N PRO A 197 -19.13 9.97 5.45
CA PRO A 197 -20.11 9.79 6.52
C PRO A 197 -21.32 10.74 6.42
N ALA A 198 -21.11 11.94 5.86
CA ALA A 198 -22.18 12.92 5.62
C ALA A 198 -23.23 12.39 4.62
N THR A 199 -22.80 11.61 3.62
CA THR A 199 -23.71 10.98 2.64
C THR A 199 -24.60 9.95 3.35
N TRP A 200 -24.05 9.18 4.28
CA TRP A 200 -24.84 8.26 5.11
C TRP A 200 -25.81 9.01 6.02
N ALA A 201 -25.37 10.09 6.66
CA ALA A 201 -26.24 10.93 7.47
C ALA A 201 -27.37 11.60 6.66
N LEU A 202 -27.09 12.04 5.43
CA LEU A 202 -28.08 12.58 4.50
C LEU A 202 -29.06 11.52 4.00
N MET A 203 -28.58 10.31 3.69
CA MET A 203 -29.45 9.20 3.30
C MET A 203 -30.36 8.79 4.45
N ILE A 204 -29.80 8.56 5.63
CA ILE A 204 -30.56 8.19 6.84
C ILE A 204 -31.52 9.32 7.22
N GLY A 205 -31.07 10.58 7.20
CA GLY A 205 -31.90 11.76 7.45
C GLY A 205 -33.05 11.89 6.43
N GLY A 206 -32.76 11.72 5.15
CA GLY A 206 -33.74 11.73 4.06
C GLY A 206 -34.78 10.63 4.22
N PHE A 207 -34.37 9.39 4.47
CA PHE A 207 -35.28 8.27 4.75
C PHE A 207 -36.10 8.49 6.02
N GLY A 208 -35.50 9.06 7.06
CA GLY A 208 -36.19 9.45 8.29
C GLY A 208 -37.30 10.48 8.02
N LEU A 209 -37.03 11.51 7.22
CA LEU A 209 -38.00 12.52 6.84
C LEU A 209 -39.13 11.96 5.98
N ILE A 210 -38.82 11.08 5.01
CA ILE A 210 -39.82 10.40 4.18
C ILE A 210 -40.73 9.51 5.05
N GLY A 211 -40.16 8.72 5.96
CA GLY A 211 -40.91 7.89 6.90
C GLY A 211 -41.83 8.72 7.81
N ALA A 212 -41.34 9.86 8.32
CA ALA A 212 -42.13 10.78 9.12
C ALA A 212 -43.30 11.40 8.33
N ALA A 213 -43.07 11.80 7.08
CA ALA A 213 -44.11 12.34 6.20
C ALA A 213 -45.18 11.29 5.85
N ALA A 214 -44.78 10.05 5.55
CA ALA A 214 -45.70 8.94 5.28
C ALA A 214 -46.57 8.60 6.51
N ARG A 215 -45.99 8.65 7.73
CA ARG A 215 -46.74 8.45 8.98
C ARG A 215 -47.81 9.53 9.20
N ARG A 216 -47.51 10.80 8.89
CA ARG A 216 -48.48 11.91 8.99
C ARG A 216 -49.65 11.78 8.02
N ARG A 217 -49.43 11.25 6.81
CA ARG A 217 -50.52 11.03 5.82
C ARG A 217 -51.51 9.96 6.27
N ARG A 218 -51.06 8.91 6.97
CA ARG A 218 -51.97 7.87 7.51
C ARG A 218 -52.87 8.38 8.63
N THR A 219 -52.42 9.37 9.40
CA THR A 219 -53.22 9.97 10.48
C THR A 219 -54.30 10.91 9.94
N ALA A 220 -54.08 11.53 8.77
CA ALA A 220 -55.04 12.41 8.13
C ALA A 220 -56.17 11.68 7.35
N VAL A 221 -56.01 10.38 7.05
CA VAL A 221 -57.03 9.55 6.35
C VAL A 221 -57.97 8.83 7.34
N LEU A 222 -57.66 8.86 8.63
CA LEU A 222 -58.47 8.26 9.71
C LEU A 222 -59.31 9.30 10.49
N ALA A 223 -59.52 10.49 9.94
CA ALA A 223 -60.34 11.55 10.52
C ALA A 223 -61.60 11.81 9.67
#